data_AF-A0A7Z9LU65-F1
#
_entry.id   AF-A0A7Z9LU65-F1
#
_cell.length_a   1.000
_cell.length_b   1.000
_cell.length_c   1.000
_cell.angle_alpha   90.00
_cell.angle_beta   90.00
_cell.angle_gamma   90.00
#
_symmetry.space_group_name_H-M   'P 1'
#
loop_
_entity.id
_entity.type
_entity.pdbx_description
1 polymer ?
#
loop_
_entity_poly.entity_id
_entity_poly.type
_entity_poly.pdbx_seq_one_letter_code
_entity_poly.pdbx_strand_id
1 'polypeptide(L)'
;MKLWLKNPLSILAEKSGGGLVLDGTRIVELVPPGKTPETAFDSVFDAGQHVILPGLINLHHHFYQTLTRVYPQALHKELFPWLKTLYP
;
A
#
# COMPACT_ATOMS: atom_id res chain seq x y z
N MET A 1 1.39 8.03 -19.17
CA MET A 1 0.15 8.75 -18.83
C MET A 1 0.30 9.23 -17.40
N LYS A 2 0.17 10.52 -17.18
CA LYS A 2 0.35 11.16 -15.89
C LYS A 2 -0.98 11.30 -15.16
N LEU A 3 -0.98 10.93 -13.89
CA LEU A 3 -2.17 10.91 -13.03
C LEU A 3 -1.91 11.80 -11.81
N TRP A 4 -2.81 12.73 -11.54
CA TRP A 4 -2.84 13.46 -10.28
C TRP A 4 -3.80 12.78 -9.30
N LEU A 5 -3.26 12.25 -8.20
CA LEU A 5 -4.03 11.83 -7.04
C LEU A 5 -4.37 13.07 -6.23
N LYS A 6 -5.57 13.63 -6.38
CA LYS A 6 -5.93 14.97 -5.92
C LYS A 6 -6.47 14.97 -4.49
N ASN A 7 -5.96 15.89 -3.67
CA ASN A 7 -6.52 16.29 -2.38
C ASN A 7 -6.95 15.12 -1.47
N PRO A 8 -6.04 14.21 -1.08
CA PRO A 8 -6.38 13.14 -0.16
C PRO A 8 -6.84 13.67 1.19
N LEU A 9 -7.66 12.89 1.91
CA LEU A 9 -8.11 13.21 3.26
C LEU A 9 -6.93 13.32 4.24
N SER A 10 -5.89 12.50 4.00
CA SER A 10 -4.57 12.63 4.63
C SER A 10 -3.50 11.91 3.79
N ILE A 11 -2.24 12.31 3.93
CA ILE A 11 -1.12 11.70 3.22
C ILE A 11 0.14 11.67 4.09
N LEU A 12 0.79 10.50 4.13
CA LEU A 12 2.10 10.33 4.75
C LEU A 12 3.21 10.61 3.72
N ALA A 13 3.43 11.91 3.43
CA ALA A 13 4.53 12.42 2.62
C ALA A 13 4.75 13.90 2.94
N GLU A 14 5.99 14.38 2.84
CA GLU A 14 6.33 15.76 3.19
C GLU A 14 5.58 16.77 2.31
N LYS A 15 4.92 17.75 2.94
CA LYS A 15 4.24 18.88 2.28
C LYS A 15 3.41 18.47 1.06
N SER A 16 2.69 17.34 1.11
CA SER A 16 2.01 16.75 -0.05
C SER A 16 0.47 16.81 0.04
N GLY A 17 -0.12 17.70 0.84
CA GLY A 17 -1.57 17.70 1.10
C GLY A 17 -2.47 18.01 -0.11
N GLY A 18 -1.92 18.54 -1.21
CA GLY A 18 -2.62 18.65 -2.51
C GLY A 18 -2.58 17.35 -3.32
N GLY A 19 -1.80 16.37 -2.87
CA GLY A 19 -1.69 15.04 -3.44
C GLY A 19 -0.37 14.75 -4.15
N LEU A 20 -0.39 13.82 -5.11
CA LEU A 20 0.79 13.33 -5.83
C LEU A 20 0.55 13.32 -7.33
N VAL A 21 1.58 13.63 -8.13
CA VAL A 21 1.58 13.35 -9.57
C VAL A 21 2.40 12.10 -9.82
N LEU A 22 1.80 11.15 -10.54
CA LEU A 22 2.41 9.90 -10.95
C LEU A 22 2.70 9.95 -12.46
N ASP A 23 3.84 9.41 -12.87
CA ASP A 23 4.14 9.07 -14.27
C ASP A 23 4.52 7.59 -14.34
N GLY A 24 3.58 6.76 -14.80
CA GLY A 24 3.74 5.32 -14.78
C GLY A 24 3.98 4.79 -13.35
N THR A 25 5.18 4.29 -13.09
CA THR A 25 5.57 3.68 -11.81
C THR A 25 6.33 4.64 -10.88
N ARG A 26 6.40 5.93 -11.20
CA ARG A 26 7.17 6.92 -10.45
C ARG A 26 6.28 8.05 -9.94
N ILE A 27 6.56 8.49 -8.72
CA ILE A 27 6.08 9.78 -8.21
C ILE A 27 6.99 10.85 -8.81
N VAL A 28 6.42 11.82 -9.51
CA VAL A 28 7.16 12.90 -10.19
C VAL A 28 6.97 14.26 -9.53
N GLU A 29 5.93 14.41 -8.71
CA GLU A 29 5.67 15.66 -7.99
C GLU A 29 4.92 15.40 -6.67
N LEU A 30 5.31 16.15 -5.64
CA LEU A 30 4.61 16.27 -4.36
C LEU A 30 3.86 17.60 -4.34
N VAL A 31 2.53 17.57 -4.31
CA VAL A 31 1.72 18.80 -4.47
C VAL A 31 1.39 19.40 -3.10
N PRO A 32 1.80 20.66 -2.80
CA PRO A 32 1.48 21.28 -1.52
C PRO A 32 -0.01 21.47 -1.26
N PRO A 33 -0.43 21.55 0.01
CA PRO A 33 -1.83 21.81 0.37
C PRO A 33 -2.34 23.09 -0.30
N GLY A 34 -3.54 23.02 -0.89
CA GLY A 34 -4.17 24.16 -1.59
C GLY A 34 -3.49 24.57 -2.91
N LYS A 35 -2.52 23.79 -3.40
CA LYS A 35 -1.88 24.00 -4.71
C LYS A 35 -2.40 23.00 -5.74
N THR A 36 -2.08 23.29 -7.00
CA THR A 36 -2.28 22.41 -8.15
C THR A 36 -0.93 21.98 -8.72
N PRO A 37 -0.84 20.85 -9.42
CA PRO A 37 0.40 20.40 -10.03
C PRO A 37 1.05 21.44 -10.95
N GLU A 38 2.38 21.58 -10.87
CA GLU A 38 3.18 22.28 -11.89
C GLU A 38 3.43 21.38 -13.11
N THR A 39 3.53 20.07 -12.87
CA THR A 39 3.67 19.05 -13.92
C THR A 39 2.34 18.86 -14.63
N ALA A 40 2.34 18.97 -15.97
CA ALA A 40 1.17 18.61 -16.78
C ALA A 40 0.76 17.15 -16.52
N PHE A 41 -0.53 16.92 -16.34
CA PHE A 41 -1.13 15.61 -16.09
C PHE A 41 -2.25 15.33 -17.10
N ASP A 42 -2.47 14.05 -17.40
CA ASP A 42 -3.48 13.62 -18.37
C ASP A 42 -4.83 13.30 -17.71
N SER A 43 -4.82 12.97 -16.42
CA SER A 43 -6.01 12.56 -15.68
C SER A 43 -5.92 12.88 -14.19
N VAL A 44 -7.08 12.84 -13.53
CA VAL A 44 -7.23 13.11 -12.09
C VAL A 44 -7.97 11.95 -11.44
N PHE A 45 -7.48 11.53 -10.28
CA PHE A 45 -8.21 10.69 -9.33
C PHE A 45 -8.54 11.55 -8.11
N ASP A 46 -9.82 11.75 -7.81
CA ASP A 46 -10.23 12.48 -6.61
C ASP A 46 -10.04 11.61 -5.37
N ALA A 47 -8.99 11.89 -4.61
CA ALA A 47 -8.64 11.17 -3.41
C ALA A 47 -9.32 11.74 -2.15
N GLY A 48 -10.27 12.66 -2.27
CA GLY A 48 -10.89 13.38 -1.14
C GLY A 48 -11.50 12.50 -0.03
N GLN A 49 -11.73 11.22 -0.28
CA GLN A 49 -12.22 10.23 0.69
C GLN A 49 -11.20 9.12 1.02
N HIS A 50 -9.93 9.33 0.67
CA HIS A 50 -8.85 8.35 0.79
C HIS A 50 -7.69 8.88 1.63
N VAL A 51 -6.95 7.97 2.25
CA VAL A 51 -5.65 8.23 2.87
C VAL A 51 -4.57 7.63 1.99
N ILE A 52 -3.51 8.39 1.73
CA ILE A 52 -2.36 7.92 0.94
C ILE A 52 -1.19 7.60 1.89
N LEU A 53 -0.66 6.40 1.77
CA LEU A 53 0.52 5.94 2.50
C LEU A 53 1.58 5.46 1.50
N PRO A 54 2.88 5.51 1.85
CA PRO A 54 3.88 4.69 1.17
C PRO A 54 3.44 3.23 1.18
N GLY A 55 3.68 2.52 0.08
CA GLY A 55 3.37 1.10 -0.02
C GLY A 55 4.05 0.32 1.10
N LEU A 56 3.30 -0.52 1.81
CA LEU A 56 3.84 -1.33 2.90
C LEU A 56 4.81 -2.37 2.34
N ILE A 57 6.00 -2.45 2.94
CA ILE A 57 7.01 -3.44 2.58
C ILE A 57 6.89 -4.62 3.55
N ASN A 58 6.44 -5.76 3.05
CA ASN A 58 6.43 -7.00 3.81
C ASN A 58 7.78 -7.71 3.70
N LEU A 59 8.54 -7.74 4.80
CA LEU A 59 9.90 -8.32 4.85
C LEU A 59 9.93 -9.82 5.14
N HIS A 60 8.79 -10.42 5.53
CA HIS A 60 8.75 -11.84 5.89
C HIS A 60 7.39 -12.46 5.59
N HIS A 61 7.38 -13.55 4.83
CA HIS A 61 6.16 -14.29 4.56
C HIS A 61 6.47 -15.77 4.27
N HIS A 62 5.60 -16.67 4.73
CA HIS A 62 5.57 -18.06 4.30
C HIS A 62 4.43 -18.25 3.30
N PHE A 63 4.70 -17.98 2.02
CA PHE A 63 3.63 -17.81 1.01
C PHE A 63 2.74 -19.05 0.85
N TYR A 64 3.34 -20.24 0.81
CA TYR A 64 2.57 -21.49 0.63
C TYR A 64 1.67 -21.83 1.82
N GLN A 65 1.94 -21.29 3.03
CA GLN A 65 1.10 -21.51 4.21
C GLN A 65 -0.27 -20.84 4.12
N THR A 66 -0.51 -20.01 3.10
CA THR A 66 -1.85 -19.53 2.77
C THR A 66 -2.83 -20.66 2.49
N LEU A 67 -2.34 -21.80 1.98
CA LEU A 67 -3.14 -23.00 1.69
C LEU A 67 -3.61 -23.75 2.96
N THR A 68 -3.02 -23.45 4.12
CA THR A 68 -3.29 -24.16 5.39
C THR A 68 -3.75 -23.20 6.49
N ARG A 69 -4.36 -22.07 6.14
CA ARG A 69 -4.97 -21.16 7.12
C ARG A 69 -6.14 -21.85 7.83
N VAL A 70 -6.23 -21.67 9.14
CA VAL A 70 -7.27 -22.28 9.99
C VAL A 70 -7.31 -23.82 9.86
N TYR A 71 -6.17 -24.45 9.57
CA TYR A 71 -6.09 -25.91 9.42
C TYR A 71 -6.29 -26.61 10.79
N PRO A 72 -7.38 -27.37 11.01
CA PRO A 72 -7.76 -27.84 12.35
C PRO A 72 -6.68 -28.65 13.05
N GLN A 73 -5.92 -29.46 12.31
CA GLN A 73 -4.85 -30.27 12.89
C GLN A 73 -3.66 -29.44 13.38
N ALA A 74 -3.49 -28.20 12.91
CA ALA A 74 -2.43 -27.30 13.35
C ALA A 74 -2.89 -26.30 14.43
N LEU A 75 -4.19 -26.25 14.75
CA LEU A 75 -4.72 -25.36 15.78
C LEU A 75 -4.30 -25.82 17.17
N HIS A 76 -4.12 -24.86 18.09
CA HIS A 76 -3.83 -25.10 19.51
C HIS A 76 -2.58 -25.98 19.77
N LYS A 77 -1.66 -26.05 18.81
CA LYS A 77 -0.40 -26.78 18.93
C LYS A 77 0.75 -25.83 19.27
N GLU A 78 1.63 -26.29 20.14
CA GLU A 78 2.96 -25.69 20.35
C GLU A 78 3.79 -25.73 19.06
N LEU A 79 4.87 -24.93 19.01
CA LEU A 79 5.67 -24.73 17.80
C LEU A 79 6.16 -26.04 17.15
N PHE A 80 6.74 -26.98 17.90
CA PHE A 80 7.29 -28.20 17.30
C PHE A 80 6.22 -29.18 16.80
N PRO A 81 5.13 -29.46 17.54
CA PRO A 81 3.99 -30.19 16.98
C PRO A 81 3.34 -29.51 15.77
N TRP A 82 3.28 -28.17 15.77
CA TRP A 82 2.79 -27.39 14.63
C TRP A 82 3.69 -27.56 13.39
N LEU A 83 5.02 -27.49 13.56
CA LEU A 83 5.99 -27.71 12.49
C LEU A 83 5.80 -29.11 11.86
N LYS A 84 5.75 -30.18 12.68
CA LYS A 84 5.50 -31.53 12.14
C LYS A 84 4.18 -31.66 11.38
N THR A 85 3.18 -30.84 11.71
CA THR A 85 1.87 -30.88 11.06
C THR A 85 1.88 -30.18 9.71
N LEU A 86 2.58 -29.05 9.58
CA LEU A 86 2.63 -28.24 8.36
C LEU A 86 3.83 -28.51 7.46
N TYR A 87 4.77 -29.32 7.95
CA TYR A 87 6.00 -29.71 7.28
C TYR A 87 6.23 -31.22 7.52
N PRO A 88 5.41 -32.09 6.90
CA PRO A 88 5.57 -33.54 7.03
C PRO A 88 6.87 -34.06 6.41
#